data_AF-A0A1F8EZH8-F1
#
_entry.id   AF-A0A1F8EZH8-F1
#
_cell.length_a   1.000
_cell.length_b   1.000
_cell.length_c   1.000
_cell.angle_alpha   90.00
_cell.angle_beta   90.00
_cell.angle_gamma   90.00
#
_symmetry.space_group_name_H-M   'P 1'
#
loop_
_entity.id
_entity.type
_entity.pdbx_description
1 polymer ?
#
loop_
_entity_poly.entity_id
_entity_poly.type
_entity_poly.pdbx_seq_one_letter_code
_entity_poly.pdbx_strand_id
1 'polypeptide(L)' 'MKMSAFITIPKEITGNEELVILPRRDLDKILKEKSLTEDDVLRWSKEVKKLKKQGKLPILESLASLR' A
#
# COMPACT_ATOMS: atom_id res chain seq x y z
N MET A 1 -16.50 20.93 1.68
CA MET A 1 -15.25 20.13 1.70
C MET A 1 -15.65 18.67 1.83
N LYS A 2 -15.22 17.77 0.91
CA LYS A 2 -15.44 16.32 1.11
C LYS A 2 -14.41 15.83 2.13
N MET A 3 -14.87 15.26 3.25
CA MET A 3 -13.99 14.56 4.19
C MET A 3 -13.40 13.34 3.49
N SER A 4 -12.09 13.34 3.28
CA SER A 4 -11.33 12.12 2.99
C SER A 4 -11.23 11.36 4.31
N ALA A 5 -12.10 10.36 4.47
CA ALA A 5 -12.01 9.45 5.60
C ALA A 5 -10.82 8.52 5.35
N PHE A 6 -9.76 8.70 6.13
CA PHE A 6 -8.68 7.73 6.25
C PHE A 6 -9.12 6.68 7.25
N ILE A 7 -9.15 5.42 6.82
CA ILE A 7 -9.36 4.29 7.73
C ILE A 7 -8.00 3.68 7.97
N THR A 8 -7.48 3.87 9.17
CA THR A 8 -6.27 3.17 9.63
C THR A 8 -6.68 1.83 10.19
N ILE A 9 -6.10 0.75 9.67
CA ILE A 9 -6.20 -0.58 10.26
C ILE A 9 -4.97 -0.71 11.19
N PRO A 10 -5.17 -0.80 12.50
CA PRO A 10 -4.08 -0.89 13.47
C PRO A 10 -3.23 -2.15 13.26
N LYS A 11 -1.95 -2.06 13.63
CA LYS A 11 -0.94 -3.14 13.52
C LYS A 11 -1.36 -4.42 14.26
N GLU A 12 -2.21 -4.29 15.27
CA GLU A 12 -2.81 -5.37 16.05
C GLU A 12 -3.71 -6.27 15.20
N ILE A 13 -4.24 -5.75 14.08
CA ILE A 13 -5.17 -6.44 13.16
C ILE A 13 -4.47 -6.91 11.88
N THR A 14 -3.19 -6.58 11.67
CA THR A 14 -2.51 -6.74 10.36
C THR A 14 -1.16 -7.42 10.47
N GLY A 15 -0.83 -8.01 11.61
CA GLY A 15 0.39 -8.79 11.78
C GLY A 15 1.68 -7.96 11.80
N ASN A 16 1.70 -6.85 12.55
CA ASN A 16 2.82 -5.90 12.78
C ASN A 16 3.04 -4.78 11.75
N GLU A 17 2.14 -4.57 10.79
CA GLU A 17 2.25 -3.45 9.82
C GLU A 17 1.03 -2.55 9.86
N GLU A 18 1.18 -1.24 10.09
CA GLU A 18 0.03 -0.32 10.05
C GLU A 18 -0.43 -0.10 8.60
N LEU A 19 -1.73 -0.34 8.32
CA LEU A 19 -2.29 -0.13 6.98
C LEU A 19 -3.19 1.11 6.97
N VAL A 20 -2.99 1.97 5.97
CA VAL A 20 -3.82 3.15 5.75
C VAL A 20 -4.63 2.98 4.47
N ILE A 21 -5.95 2.90 4.61
CA ILE A 21 -6.85 2.96 3.46
C ILE A 21 -7.02 4.42 3.07
N LEU A 22 -6.69 4.74 1.83
CA LEU A 22 -6.82 6.08 1.28
C LEU A 22 -7.66 6.09 -0.02
N PRO A 23 -8.50 7.12 -0.23
CA PRO A 23 -9.22 7.30 -1.50
C PRO A 23 -8.26 7.40 -2.69
N ARG A 24 -8.60 6.76 -3.81
CA ARG A 24 -7.74 6.73 -5.01
C ARG A 24 -7.30 8.12 -5.49
N ARG A 25 -8.18 9.12 -5.41
CA ARG A 25 -7.90 10.51 -5.79
C ARG A 25 -6.76 11.14 -4.97
N ASP A 26 -6.71 10.82 -3.68
CA ASP A 26 -5.69 11.34 -2.78
C ASP A 26 -4.35 10.64 -3.03
N LEU A 27 -4.38 9.34 -3.41
CA LEU A 27 -3.18 8.63 -3.86
C LEU A 27 -2.61 9.32 -5.09
N ASP A 28 -3.44 9.51 -6.11
CA ASP A 28 -3.00 10.10 -7.38
C ASP A 28 -2.45 11.53 -7.17
N LYS A 29 -2.99 12.28 -6.20
CA LYS A 29 -2.44 13.58 -5.81
C LYS A 29 -1.05 13.47 -5.20
N ILE A 30 -0.86 12.56 -4.23
CA ILE A 30 0.45 12.30 -3.60
C ILE A 30 1.47 11.84 -4.65
N LEU A 31 1.06 10.95 -5.57
CA LEU A 31 1.93 10.46 -6.63
C LEU A 31 2.38 11.59 -7.58
N LYS A 32 1.48 12.52 -7.90
CA LYS A 32 1.80 13.72 -8.71
C LYS A 32 2.74 14.67 -7.98
N GLU A 33 2.54 14.91 -6.70
CA GLU A 33 3.40 15.80 -5.90
C GLU A 33 4.81 15.24 -5.70
N LYS A 34 4.97 13.91 -5.69
CA LYS A 34 6.27 13.25 -5.54
C LYS A 34 7.09 13.15 -6.82
N SER A 35 6.61 13.70 -7.95
CA SER A 35 7.27 13.63 -9.27
C SER A 35 7.69 12.20 -9.65
N LEU A 36 6.88 11.21 -9.28
CA LEU A 36 7.20 9.82 -9.53
C LEU A 36 7.19 9.53 -11.02
N THR A 37 8.24 8.90 -11.50
CA THR A 37 8.37 8.49 -12.90
C THR A 37 7.78 7.10 -13.12
N GLU A 38 7.47 6.75 -14.37
CA GLU A 38 7.07 5.38 -14.71
C GLU A 38 8.15 4.36 -14.32
N ASP A 39 9.43 4.74 -14.40
CA ASP A 39 10.55 3.91 -14.00
C ASP A 39 10.55 3.58 -12.50
N ASP A 40 10.13 4.52 -11.65
CA ASP A 40 9.97 4.27 -10.20
C ASP A 40 8.89 3.22 -9.93
N VAL A 41 7.76 3.32 -10.62
CA VAL A 41 6.65 2.36 -10.52
C VAL A 41 7.09 0.98 -11.01
N LEU A 42 7.85 0.94 -12.11
CA LEU A 42 8.38 -0.30 -12.67
C LEU A 42 9.41 -0.95 -11.74
N ARG A 43 10.29 -0.15 -11.13
CA ARG A 43 11.28 -0.59 -10.13
C ARG A 43 10.58 -1.21 -8.93
N TRP A 44 9.63 -0.50 -8.33
CA TRP A 44 8.88 -1.01 -7.18
C TRP A 44 8.10 -2.28 -7.52
N SER A 45 7.51 -2.38 -8.71
CA SER A 45 6.83 -3.61 -9.15
C SER A 45 7.79 -4.81 -9.23
N LYS A 46 9.03 -4.59 -9.67
CA LYS A 46 10.08 -5.64 -9.69
C LYS A 46 10.53 -5.99 -8.28
N GLU A 47 10.72 -5.00 -7.41
CA GLU A 47 11.07 -5.20 -6.00
C GLU A 47 10.00 -5.98 -5.25
N VAL A 48 8.72 -5.65 -5.44
CA VAL A 48 7.58 -6.38 -4.86
C VAL A 48 7.61 -7.84 -5.30
N LYS A 49 7.82 -8.13 -6.59
CA LYS A 49 7.95 -9.52 -7.06
C LYS A 49 9.13 -10.25 -6.39
N LYS A 50 10.26 -9.57 -6.21
CA LYS A 50 11.45 -10.13 -5.55
C LYS A 50 11.18 -10.41 -4.07
N LEU A 51 10.60 -9.47 -3.34
CA LEU A 51 10.28 -9.60 -1.94
C LEU A 51 9.21 -10.67 -1.69
N LYS A 52 8.20 -10.77 -2.57
CA LYS A 52 7.21 -11.86 -2.56
C LYS A 52 7.87 -13.23 -2.72
N LYS A 53 8.78 -13.37 -3.69
CA LYS A 53 9.56 -14.62 -3.88
C LYS A 53 10.43 -14.97 -2.67
N GLN A 54 10.90 -13.97 -1.93
CA GLN A 54 11.72 -14.14 -0.73
C GLN A 54 10.88 -14.38 0.54
N GLY A 55 9.55 -14.44 0.45
CA GLY A 55 8.68 -14.59 1.61
C GLY A 55 8.71 -13.38 2.56
N LYS A 56 9.20 -12.22 2.08
CA LYS A 56 9.34 -10.98 2.86
C LYS A 56 8.13 -10.05 2.73
N LEU A 57 7.16 -10.41 1.89
CA LEU A 57 5.90 -9.69 1.79
C LEU A 57 4.76 -10.58 2.28
N PRO A 58 3.84 -10.03 3.10
CA PRO A 58 2.62 -10.73 3.45
C PRO A 58 1.81 -11.02 2.18
N ILE A 59 1.33 -12.26 2.06
CA ILE A 59 0.39 -12.64 1.00
C ILE A 59 -1.00 -12.21 1.47
N LEU A 60 -1.47 -11.07 0.96
CA LEU A 60 -2.84 -10.61 1.20
C LEU A 60 -3.77 -11.24 0.16
N GLU A 61 -4.27 -12.45 0.44
CA GLU A 61 -5.27 -13.10 -0.42
C GLU A 61 -6.63 -12.42 -0.30
N SER A 62 -6.92 -11.85 0.88
CA SER A 62 -8.10 -11.03 1.13
C SER A 62 -7.86 -10.15 2.36
N LEU A 63 -8.74 -9.17 2.61
CA LEU A 63 -8.71 -8.44 3.88
C LEU A 63 -8.93 -9.35 5.09
N ALA A 64 -9.58 -10.50 4.91
CA ALA A 64 -9.78 -11.49 5.97
C ALA A 64 -8.48 -12.20 6.37
N SER A 65 -7.47 -12.27 5.47
CA SER A 65 -6.18 -12.89 5.77
C SER A 65 -5.24 -12.01 6.59
N LEU A 66 -5.66 -10.80 6.97
CA LEU A 66 -4.92 -9.91 7.86
C LEU A 66 -5.14 -10.25 9.35
N ARG A 67 -6.24 -10.95 9.66
CA ARG A 67 -6.80 -11.12 11.00
C ARG A 67 -5.96 -11.99 11.94
#